data_AF-A0A1L7CUW5-F1
#
_entry.id   AF-A0A1L7CUW5-F1
#
_cell.length_a   1.000
_cell.length_b   1.000
_cell.length_c   1.000
_cell.angle_alpha   90.00
_cell.angle_beta   90.00
_cell.angle_gamma   90.00
#
_symmetry.space_group_name_H-M   'P 1'
#
loop_
_entity.id
_entity.type
_entity.pdbx_description
1 polymer ?
#
loop_
_entity_poly.entity_id
_entity_poly.type
_entity_poly.pdbx_seq_one_letter_code
_entity_poly.pdbx_strand_id
1 'polypeptide(L)'
;MTDVAVPRVAVVGAGPAGIVAADRIARALPPLCVDLIDARPAPAGLLRWFRTDRVRLLGNVTVGRDVTAAELASIYDAVLSTVPGVSGTHADTAALLDALGRVEPAGAGDLAALLDERGLAHTTWTAGPGEAVGGLAEWRELTRRATGVPVCV
;
A
#
# COMPACT_ATOMS: atom_id res chain seq x y z
N MET A 1 28.87 -4.52 -4.69
CA MET A 1 27.77 -3.59 -4.35
C MET A 1 26.50 -4.41 -4.29
N THR A 2 26.25 -5.04 -3.14
CA THR A 2 25.00 -5.76 -2.88
C THR A 2 23.86 -4.77 -3.02
N ASP A 3 22.93 -5.06 -3.95
CA ASP A 3 21.65 -4.38 -4.03
C ASP A 3 20.97 -4.56 -2.67
N VAL A 4 20.82 -3.47 -1.91
CA VAL A 4 20.19 -3.53 -0.59
C VAL A 4 18.71 -3.69 -0.85
N ALA A 5 18.20 -4.90 -0.67
CA ALA A 5 16.78 -5.19 -0.81
C ALA A 5 15.98 -4.22 0.08
N VAL A 6 15.03 -3.51 -0.53
CA VAL A 6 14.21 -2.50 0.14
C VAL A 6 13.01 -3.19 0.78
N PRO A 7 12.82 -3.13 2.11
CA PRO A 7 11.66 -3.73 2.76
C PRO A 7 10.35 -3.20 2.19
N ARG A 8 9.39 -4.10 1.99
CA ARG A 8 8.03 -3.81 1.52
C ARG A 8 7.01 -4.20 2.56
N VAL A 9 6.14 -3.24 2.88
CA VAL A 9 5.07 -3.41 3.86
C VAL A 9 3.71 -3.29 3.19
N ALA A 10 2.79 -4.19 3.51
CA ALA A 10 1.39 -4.02 3.18
C ALA A 10 0.61 -3.45 4.36
N VAL A 11 -0.20 -2.42 4.11
CA VAL A 11 -1.21 -1.91 5.05
C VAL A 11 -2.58 -2.13 4.44
N VAL A 12 -3.46 -2.87 5.11
CA VAL A 12 -4.81 -3.16 4.63
C VAL A 12 -5.80 -2.15 5.24
N GLY A 13 -6.51 -1.46 4.35
CA GLY A 13 -7.52 -0.43 4.63
C GLY A 13 -7.00 1.00 4.44
N ALA A 14 -7.45 1.71 3.40
CA ALA A 14 -7.15 3.13 3.17
C ALA A 14 -8.15 4.06 3.89
N GLY A 15 -8.57 3.68 5.10
CA GLY A 15 -9.24 4.58 6.05
C GLY A 15 -8.25 5.47 6.81
N PRO A 16 -8.72 6.35 7.71
CA PRO A 16 -7.84 7.22 8.50
C PRO A 16 -6.72 6.47 9.25
N ALA A 17 -7.05 5.30 9.82
CA ALA A 17 -6.08 4.47 10.54
C ALA A 17 -4.96 3.96 9.63
N GLY A 18 -5.29 3.36 8.49
CA GLY A 18 -4.29 2.83 7.57
C GLY A 18 -3.44 3.91 6.91
N ILE A 19 -4.01 5.09 6.64
CA ILE A 19 -3.24 6.24 6.12
C ILE A 19 -2.21 6.70 7.15
N VAL A 20 -2.62 6.92 8.40
CA VAL A 20 -1.71 7.32 9.47
C VAL A 20 -0.65 6.25 9.72
N ALA A 21 -1.02 4.96 9.67
CA ALA A 21 -0.08 3.86 9.82
C ALA A 21 0.94 3.82 8.67
N ALA A 22 0.49 3.83 7.41
CA ALA A 22 1.34 3.81 6.23
C ALA A 22 2.34 4.99 6.23
N ASP A 23 1.84 6.18 6.56
CA ASP A 23 2.62 7.40 6.64
C ASP A 23 3.69 7.37 7.74
N ARG A 24 3.35 6.82 8.92
CA ARG A 24 4.32 6.59 10.01
C ARG A 24 5.38 5.55 9.62
N ILE A 25 4.96 4.43 9.04
CA ILE A 25 5.84 3.33 8.63
C ILE A 25 6.84 3.83 7.57
N ALA A 26 6.36 4.51 6.53
CA ALA A 26 7.19 5.04 5.45
C ALA A 26 8.26 6.05 5.92
N ARG A 27 8.04 6.70 7.07
CA ARG A 27 8.99 7.62 7.70
C ARG A 27 9.94 6.97 8.68
N ALA A 28 9.60 5.81 9.24
CA ALA A 28 10.34 5.20 10.34
C ALA A 28 11.68 4.58 9.89
N LEU A 29 11.72 3.89 8.75
CA LEU A 29 12.90 3.11 8.32
C LEU A 29 13.23 3.32 6.82
N PRO A 30 13.92 4.40 6.44
CA PRO A 30 14.40 4.58 5.07
C PRO A 30 15.59 3.65 4.73
N PRO A 31 15.65 2.99 3.56
CA PRO A 31 14.63 2.91 2.51
C PRO A 31 13.57 1.84 2.81
N LEU A 32 12.28 2.16 2.65
CA LEU A 32 11.15 1.23 2.81
C LEU A 32 10.00 1.69 1.91
N CYS A 33 9.26 0.74 1.34
CA CYS A 33 8.07 1.00 0.54
C CYS A 33 6.82 0.46 1.25
N VAL A 34 5.71 1.19 1.14
CA VAL A 34 4.41 0.78 1.68
C VAL A 34 3.39 0.68 0.56
N ASP A 35 2.76 -0.49 0.45
CA ASP A 35 1.54 -0.66 -0.33
C ASP A 35 0.32 -0.55 0.58
N LEU A 36 -0.50 0.47 0.36
CA LEU A 36 -1.78 0.65 1.04
C LEU A 36 -2.88 0.01 0.20
N ILE A 37 -3.55 -1.01 0.72
CA ILE A 37 -4.51 -1.84 0.00
C ILE A 37 -5.93 -1.48 0.43
N ASP A 38 -6.86 -1.23 -0.48
CA ASP A 38 -8.26 -0.94 -0.15
C ASP A 38 -9.22 -1.62 -1.12
N ALA A 39 -10.37 -2.05 -0.60
CA ALA A 39 -11.43 -2.66 -1.39
C ALA A 39 -12.09 -1.65 -2.35
N ARG A 40 -11.99 -0.35 -2.07
CA ARG A 40 -12.50 0.70 -2.94
C ARG A 40 -11.48 0.99 -4.05
N PRO A 41 -11.95 1.17 -5.30
CA PRO A 41 -11.09 1.41 -6.46
C PRO A 41 -10.48 2.82 -6.48
N ALA A 42 -11.12 3.81 -5.89
CA ALA A 42 -10.55 5.14 -5.75
C ALA A 42 -10.23 5.43 -4.27
N PRO A 43 -9.11 6.12 -3.99
CA PRO A 43 -8.89 6.67 -2.66
C PRO A 43 -10.02 7.63 -2.31
N ALA A 44 -10.45 7.64 -1.05
CA ALA A 44 -11.57 8.45 -0.58
C ALA A 44 -11.27 9.96 -0.49
N GLY A 45 -10.58 10.54 -1.48
CA GLY A 45 -10.07 11.92 -1.44
C GLY A 45 -8.80 12.07 -0.57
N LEU A 46 -8.27 10.98 -0.02
CA LEU A 46 -7.27 11.02 1.05
C LEU A 46 -5.81 10.91 0.58
N LEU A 47 -5.55 10.78 -0.73
CA LEU A 47 -4.18 10.77 -1.26
C LEU A 47 -3.41 12.05 -0.90
N ARG A 48 -4.12 13.17 -0.69
CA ARG A 48 -3.54 14.45 -0.25
C ARG A 48 -2.78 14.40 1.08
N TRP A 49 -2.97 13.35 1.88
CA TRP A 49 -2.31 13.18 3.17
C TRP A 49 -0.96 12.47 3.06
N PHE A 50 -0.65 11.83 1.93
CA PHE A 50 0.66 11.22 1.73
C PHE A 50 1.68 12.32 1.43
N ARG A 51 2.67 12.43 2.31
CA ARG A 51 3.78 13.38 2.19
C ARG A 51 5.05 12.74 1.64
N THR A 52 4.96 11.51 1.15
CA THR A 52 6.09 10.71 0.68
C THR A 52 5.69 9.95 -0.57
N ASP A 53 6.64 9.81 -1.48
CA ASP A 53 6.64 8.99 -2.69
C ASP A 53 6.77 7.48 -2.43
N ARG A 54 6.95 7.08 -1.16
CA ARG A 54 7.14 5.68 -0.76
C ARG A 54 5.86 4.93 -0.48
N VAL A 55 4.71 5.59 -0.61
CA VAL A 55 3.39 4.96 -0.45
C VAL A 55 2.74 4.82 -1.82
N ARG A 56 2.45 3.58 -2.20
CA ARG A 56 1.62 3.22 -3.36
C ARG A 56 0.26 2.75 -2.85
N LEU A 57 -0.84 3.23 -3.43
CA LEU A 57 -2.18 2.74 -3.10
C LEU A 57 -2.62 1.73 -4.16
N LEU A 58 -3.07 0.56 -3.72
CA LEU A 58 -3.69 -0.49 -4.52
C LEU A 58 -5.18 -0.57 -4.16
N GLY A 59 -6.03 -0.07 -5.06
CA GLY A 59 -7.48 -0.04 -4.89
C GLY A 59 -8.19 -1.17 -5.64
N ASN A 60 -9.45 -1.41 -5.28
CA ASN A 60 -10.30 -2.49 -5.79
C ASN A 60 -9.83 -3.89 -5.35
N VAL A 61 -9.12 -3.98 -4.23
CA VAL A 61 -8.54 -5.23 -3.73
C VAL A 61 -9.11 -5.54 -2.35
N THR A 62 -9.91 -6.60 -2.27
CA THR A 62 -10.51 -7.08 -1.02
C THR A 62 -9.66 -8.21 -0.45
N VAL A 63 -8.94 -7.92 0.63
CA VAL A 63 -8.20 -8.94 1.37
C VAL A 63 -9.19 -9.89 2.06
N GLY A 64 -9.01 -11.20 1.87
CA GLY A 64 -9.92 -12.27 2.26
C GLY A 64 -10.83 -12.77 1.13
N ARG A 65 -10.95 -12.03 0.02
CA ARG A 65 -11.69 -12.45 -1.19
C ARG A 65 -10.79 -12.58 -2.41
N ASP A 66 -10.06 -11.52 -2.73
CA ASP A 66 -9.22 -11.42 -3.94
C ASP A 66 -7.79 -11.91 -3.66
N VAL A 67 -7.29 -11.63 -2.45
CA VAL A 67 -5.99 -12.07 -1.94
C VAL A 67 -6.11 -12.39 -0.45
N THR A 68 -5.46 -13.45 0.02
CA THR A 68 -5.45 -13.86 1.43
C THR A 68 -4.33 -13.16 2.20
N ALA A 69 -4.47 -13.05 3.52
CA ALA A 69 -3.39 -12.51 4.36
C ALA A 69 -2.11 -13.35 4.30
N ALA A 70 -2.23 -14.67 4.10
CA ALA A 70 -1.09 -15.56 3.93
C ALA A 70 -0.34 -15.28 2.62
N GLU A 71 -1.05 -15.00 1.53
CA GLU A 71 -0.43 -14.58 0.27
C GLU A 71 0.26 -13.22 0.43
N LEU A 72 -0.36 -12.26 1.13
CA LEU A 72 0.30 -10.99 1.44
C LEU A 72 1.58 -11.23 2.25
N ALA A 73 1.58 -12.12 3.24
CA ALA A 73 2.77 -12.46 4.01
C ALA A 73 3.87 -13.18 3.19
N SER A 74 3.54 -13.72 2.01
CA SER A 74 4.53 -14.27 1.06
C SER A 74 5.11 -13.23 0.10
N ILE A 75 4.42 -12.10 -0.07
CA ILE A 75 4.78 -11.00 -0.99
C ILE A 75 5.51 -9.88 -0.25
N TYR A 76 5.12 -9.62 1.00
CA TYR A 76 5.57 -8.50 1.82
C TYR A 76 6.34 -8.98 3.05
N ASP A 77 7.34 -8.21 3.47
CA ASP A 77 8.11 -8.48 4.69
C ASP A 77 7.26 -8.32 5.95
N ALA A 78 6.24 -7.45 5.90
CA ALA A 78 5.27 -7.30 6.96
C ALA A 78 3.90 -6.85 6.46
N VAL A 79 2.85 -7.31 7.14
CA VAL A 79 1.47 -6.95 6.84
C VAL A 79 0.79 -6.39 8.10
N LEU A 80 0.14 -5.24 7.99
CA LEU A 80 -0.72 -4.65 9.02
C LEU A 80 -2.14 -4.54 8.48
N SER A 81 -3.13 -5.01 9.22
CA SER A 81 -4.53 -4.70 8.91
C SER A 81 -5.06 -3.61 9.83
N THR A 82 -5.77 -2.65 9.25
CA THR A 82 -6.56 -1.64 9.98
C THR A 82 -8.06 -1.85 9.83
N VAL A 83 -8.46 -2.92 9.14
CA VAL A 83 -9.85 -3.34 8.94
C VAL A 83 -10.11 -4.68 9.64
N PRO A 84 -11.33 -4.90 10.14
CA PRO A 84 -11.69 -6.16 10.80
C PRO A 84 -11.69 -7.33 9.79
N GLY A 85 -11.57 -8.56 10.31
CA GLY A 85 -11.73 -9.78 9.53
C GLY A 85 -10.49 -10.24 8.76
N VAL A 86 -9.36 -9.53 8.88
CA VAL A 86 -8.07 -9.95 8.32
C VAL A 86 -7.20 -10.48 9.46
N SER A 87 -6.96 -11.79 9.48
CA SER A 87 -6.12 -12.47 10.46
C SER A 87 -4.69 -12.65 9.95
N GLY A 88 -3.74 -12.93 10.86
CA GLY A 88 -2.34 -13.16 10.47
C GLY A 88 -1.56 -11.89 10.13
N THR A 89 -2.00 -10.73 10.63
CA THR A 89 -1.31 -9.44 10.47
C THR A 89 -0.76 -8.95 11.80
N HIS A 90 0.16 -7.99 11.76
CA HIS A 90 0.65 -7.30 12.96
C HIS A 90 -0.48 -6.56 13.66
N ALA A 91 -0.41 -6.50 15.00
CA ALA A 91 -1.46 -5.90 15.84
C ALA A 91 -1.51 -4.37 15.69
N ASP A 92 -0.35 -3.74 15.55
CA ASP A 92 -0.22 -2.30 15.36
C ASP A 92 1.08 -1.93 14.62
N THR A 93 1.29 -0.63 14.41
CA THR A 93 2.49 -0.10 13.77
C THR A 93 3.78 -0.38 14.56
N ALA A 94 3.74 -0.41 15.89
CA ALA A 94 4.94 -0.62 16.70
C ALA A 94 5.41 -2.07 16.59
N ALA A 95 4.49 -3.03 16.72
CA ALA A 95 4.78 -4.45 16.52
C ALA A 95 5.30 -4.73 15.10
N LEU A 96 4.77 -4.04 14.09
CA LEU A 96 5.25 -4.16 12.71
C LEU A 96 6.69 -3.67 12.55
N LEU A 97 7.00 -2.47 13.04
CA LEU A 97 8.35 -1.90 12.92
C LEU A 97 9.40 -2.73 13.66
N ASP A 98 9.01 -3.27 14.82
CA ASP A 98 9.83 -4.16 15.62
C ASP A 98 10.09 -5.50 14.91
N ALA A 99 9.11 -6.04 14.17
CA ALA A 99 9.30 -7.22 13.33
C ALA A 99 10.26 -6.96 12.15
N LEU A 100 10.10 -5.82 11.46
CA LEU A 100 10.99 -5.43 10.36
C LEU A 100 12.46 -5.29 10.79
N GLY A 101 12.71 -4.85 12.03
CA GLY A 101 14.08 -4.75 12.57
C GLY A 101 14.77 -6.11 12.81
N ARG A 102 14.06 -7.24 12.65
CA ARG A 102 14.58 -8.60 12.90
C ARG A 102 14.70 -9.47 11.65
N VAL A 103 14.21 -8.99 10.51
CA VAL A 103 14.10 -9.77 9.28
C VAL A 103 14.94 -9.11 8.19
N GLU A 104 15.76 -9.90 7.50
CA GLU A 104 16.41 -9.43 6.28
C GLU A 104 15.36 -9.28 5.17
N PRO A 105 15.31 -8.15 4.46
CA PRO A 105 14.28 -7.92 3.44
C PRO A 105 14.31 -9.02 2.39
N ALA A 106 13.24 -9.80 2.32
CA ALA A 106 13.08 -10.81 1.29
C ALA A 106 12.65 -10.06 0.04
N GLY A 107 13.43 -10.16 -1.04
CA GLY A 107 13.13 -9.51 -2.32
C GLY A 107 11.66 -9.67 -2.68
N ALA A 108 10.92 -8.58 -2.51
CA ALA A 108 9.50 -8.65 -2.26
C ALA A 108 8.71 -8.70 -3.58
N GLY A 109 7.73 -9.61 -3.63
CA GLY A 109 6.88 -9.78 -4.79
C GLY A 109 6.06 -8.52 -5.10
N ASP A 110 5.38 -8.50 -6.24
CA ASP A 110 4.46 -7.43 -6.58
C ASP A 110 3.01 -7.92 -6.56
N LEU A 111 2.22 -7.38 -5.63
CA LEU A 111 0.79 -7.67 -5.55
C LEU A 111 0.06 -7.28 -6.84
N ALA A 112 0.46 -6.20 -7.51
CA ALA A 112 -0.16 -5.81 -8.78
C ALA A 112 0.03 -6.90 -9.86
N ALA A 113 1.25 -7.44 -9.95
CA ALA A 113 1.55 -8.55 -10.87
C ALA A 113 0.73 -9.80 -10.55
N LEU A 114 0.60 -10.16 -9.26
CA LEU A 114 -0.24 -11.30 -8.86
C LEU A 114 -1.71 -11.10 -9.25
N LEU A 115 -2.23 -9.87 -9.12
CA LEU A 115 -3.61 -9.55 -9.49
C LEU A 115 -3.80 -9.62 -11.01
N ASP A 116 -2.84 -9.12 -11.78
CA ASP A 116 -2.85 -9.20 -13.25
C ASP A 116 -2.81 -10.65 -13.75
N GLU A 117 -1.94 -11.49 -13.17
CA GLU A 117 -1.85 -12.92 -13.48
C GLU A 117 -3.18 -13.65 -13.24
N ARG A 118 -3.96 -13.20 -12.27
CA ARG A 118 -5.29 -13.74 -11.94
C ARG A 118 -6.43 -13.11 -12.73
N GLY A 119 -6.15 -12.11 -13.58
CA GLY A 119 -7.18 -11.34 -14.27
C GLY A 119 -8.08 -10.55 -13.33
N LEU A 120 -7.59 -10.21 -12.14
CA LEU A 120 -8.33 -9.44 -11.14
C LEU A 120 -8.13 -7.95 -11.39
N ALA A 121 -9.24 -7.30 -11.75
CA ALA A 121 -9.29 -5.85 -11.93
C ALA A 121 -8.82 -5.14 -10.65
N HIS A 122 -7.80 -4.30 -10.77
CA HIS A 122 -7.30 -3.47 -9.67
C HIS A 122 -7.02 -2.04 -10.16
N THR A 123 -6.66 -1.16 -9.24
CA THR A 123 -6.18 0.20 -9.56
C THR A 123 -4.90 0.48 -8.79
N THR A 124 -3.99 1.23 -9.40
CA THR A 124 -2.76 1.68 -8.74
C THR A 124 -2.69 3.20 -8.76
N TRP A 125 -2.40 3.79 -7.60
CA TRP A 125 -2.27 5.23 -7.43
C TRP A 125 -0.95 5.55 -6.73
N THR A 126 -0.14 6.39 -7.37
CA THR A 126 1.13 6.87 -6.82
C THR A 126 1.09 8.39 -6.71
N ALA A 127 1.28 8.92 -5.50
CA ALA A 127 1.49 10.36 -5.31
C ALA A 127 2.96 10.69 -5.62
N GLY A 128 3.21 11.80 -6.31
CA GLY A 128 4.58 12.31 -6.47
C GLY A 128 5.17 12.79 -5.14
N PRO A 129 6.51 12.81 -4.99
CA PRO A 129 7.15 13.32 -3.79
C PRO A 129 6.75 14.77 -3.52
N GLY A 130 6.21 15.03 -2.32
CA GLY A 130 5.78 16.37 -1.90
C GLY A 130 4.50 16.90 -2.58
N GLU A 131 3.81 16.06 -3.37
CA GLU A 131 2.62 16.48 -4.10
C GLU A 131 1.40 16.53 -3.18
N ALA A 132 1.19 17.69 -2.54
CA ALA A 132 -0.05 17.97 -1.84
C ALA A 132 -1.19 18.08 -2.86
N VAL A 133 -2.05 17.07 -2.94
CA VAL A 133 -3.24 17.07 -3.79
C VAL A 133 -4.29 18.02 -3.19
N GLY A 134 -4.08 19.33 -3.36
CA GLY A 134 -4.87 20.39 -2.74
C GLY A 134 -5.97 20.95 -3.65
N GLY A 135 -5.84 20.81 -4.96
CA GLY A 135 -6.72 21.41 -5.96
C GLY A 135 -7.14 20.46 -7.08
N LEU A 136 -8.07 20.93 -7.92
CA LEU A 136 -8.65 20.14 -9.01
C LEU A 136 -7.62 19.79 -10.11
N ALA A 137 -6.60 20.63 -10.32
CA ALA A 137 -5.57 20.40 -11.32
C ALA A 137 -4.65 19.23 -10.91
N GLU A 138 -4.25 19.20 -9.64
CA GLU A 138 -3.46 18.14 -9.03
C GLU A 138 -4.25 16.83 -9.01
N TRP A 139 -5.55 16.88 -8.66
CA TRP A 139 -6.44 15.72 -8.76
C TRP A 139 -6.52 15.15 -10.18
N ARG A 140 -6.66 16.02 -11.21
CA ARG A 140 -6.70 15.58 -12.61
C ARG A 140 -5.38 14.92 -13.05
N GLU A 141 -4.24 15.44 -12.61
CA GLU A 141 -2.93 14.84 -12.92
C GLU A 141 -2.71 13.51 -12.19
N LEU A 142 -3.21 13.39 -10.95
CA LEU A 142 -3.19 12.13 -10.23
C LEU A 142 -4.06 11.06 -10.89
N THR A 143 -5.26 11.42 -11.36
CA THR A 143 -6.12 10.51 -12.14
C THR A 143 -5.48 10.10 -13.45
N ARG A 144 -4.75 10.98 -14.14
CA ARG A 144 -4.02 10.64 -15.37
C ARG A 144 -2.93 9.59 -15.16
N ARG A 145 -2.29 9.59 -13.99
CA ARG A 145 -1.23 8.64 -13.63
C ARG A 145 -1.76 7.35 -13.01
N ALA A 146 -3.01 7.33 -12.57
CA ALA A 146 -3.64 6.12 -12.06
C ALA A 146 -3.78 5.09 -13.18
N THR A 147 -3.42 3.84 -12.88
CA THR A 147 -3.56 2.71 -13.82
C THR A 147 -4.57 1.70 -13.28
N GLY A 148 -5.11 0.84 -14.15
CA GLY A 148 -6.11 -0.16 -13.78
C GLY A 148 -7.55 0.23 -14.11
N VAL A 149 -8.56 -0.44 -13.55
CA VAL A 149 -9.97 -0.27 -13.94
C VAL A 149 -10.54 1.04 -13.39
N PRO A 150 -10.86 2.04 -14.23
CA PRO A 150 -11.38 3.32 -13.75
C PRO A 150 -12.84 3.18 -13.32
N VAL A 151 -13.13 3.51 -12.07
CA VAL A 151 -14.50 3.81 -11.62
C VAL A 151 -14.88 5.21 -12.10
N CYS A 152 -15.44 5.26 -13.31
CA CYS A 152 -16.04 6.43 -13.93
C CYS A 152 -15.07 7.59 -14.24
N VAL A 153 -14.64 7.66 -15.50
CA VAL A 153 -14.28 8.93 -16.18
C VAL A 153 -15.54 9.67 -16.61
#